data_AF-A0A818EUF8-F1
#
_entry.id   AF-A0A818EUF8-F1
#
_cell.length_a   1.000
_cell.length_b   1.000
_cell.length_c   1.000
_cell.angle_alpha   90.00
_cell.angle_beta   90.00
_cell.angle_gamma   90.00
#
_symmetry.space_group_name_H-M   'P 1'
#
loop_
_entity.id
_entity.type
_entity.pdbx_description
1 polymer ?
#
loop_
_entity_poly.entity_id
_entity_poly.type
_entity_poly.pdbx_seq_one_letter_code
_entity_poly.pdbx_strand_id
1 'polypeptide(L)'
;MVYKYEALSIANMLQYCANDQVQFGHTLQQFANLKKNQHEYDESLVNYENSLNIFLQQPFEFGLYLCICNIIDEIMKIYIEQKNRDYLSAIKYELIKHKFIVKHYIDIKAFRKNMRCINQYDLAKSHIELANKYLIIRKPFNRSYAF
;
A
#
# COMPACT_ATOMS: atom_id res chain seq x y z
N MET A 1 16.31 -3.50 22.82
CA MET A 1 17.56 -4.01 22.18
C MET A 1 17.31 -4.73 20.86
N VAL A 2 16.24 -5.52 20.70
CA VAL A 2 15.97 -6.32 19.48
C VAL A 2 15.87 -5.48 18.19
N TYR A 3 15.14 -4.37 18.22
CA TYR A 3 14.91 -3.51 17.04
C TYR A 3 16.16 -2.90 16.41
N LYS A 4 17.23 -2.71 17.21
CA LYS A 4 18.50 -2.14 16.72
C LYS A 4 19.25 -3.13 15.84
N TYR A 5 19.09 -4.44 16.08
CA TYR A 5 19.73 -5.48 15.29
C TYR A 5 18.98 -5.76 13.97
N GLU A 6 17.65 -5.65 13.97
CA GLU A 6 16.83 -5.78 12.75
C GLU A 6 17.07 -4.62 11.76
N ALA A 7 17.13 -3.38 12.25
CA ALA A 7 17.45 -2.24 11.41
C ALA A 7 18.86 -2.36 10.78
N LEU A 8 19.82 -2.91 11.53
CA LEU A 8 21.20 -3.11 11.07
C LEU A 8 21.32 -4.25 10.04
N SER A 9 20.57 -5.34 10.22
CA SER A 9 20.59 -6.46 9.26
C SER A 9 19.95 -6.06 7.93
N ILE A 10 18.88 -5.26 7.96
CA ILE A 10 18.19 -4.71 6.80
C ILE A 10 19.09 -3.69 6.08
N ALA A 11 19.75 -2.78 6.80
CA ALA A 11 20.71 -1.83 6.21
C ALA A 11 21.88 -2.53 5.49
N ASN A 12 22.39 -3.63 6.07
CA ASN A 12 23.40 -4.45 5.41
C ASN A 12 22.86 -5.14 4.16
N MET A 13 21.60 -5.64 4.14
CA MET A 13 21.01 -6.21 2.92
C MET A 13 20.93 -5.19 1.77
N LEU A 14 20.59 -3.93 2.06
CA LEU A 14 20.52 -2.85 1.05
C LEU A 14 21.89 -2.57 0.41
N GLN A 15 22.99 -2.73 1.17
CA GLN A 15 24.36 -2.52 0.67
C GLN A 15 24.83 -3.62 -0.29
N TYR A 16 24.31 -4.85 -0.17
CA TYR A 16 24.75 -6.00 -0.99
C TYR A 16 23.73 -6.46 -2.05
N CYS A 17 22.46 -6.01 -2.00
CA CYS A 17 21.41 -6.41 -2.95
C CYS A 17 21.22 -5.45 -4.14
N ALA A 18 22.23 -4.65 -4.50
CA ALA A 18 22.10 -3.61 -5.54
C ALA A 18 21.64 -4.12 -6.93
N ASN A 19 21.66 -5.43 -7.17
CA ASN A 19 21.25 -6.04 -8.45
C ASN A 19 19.83 -6.64 -8.45
N ASP A 20 19.14 -6.74 -7.32
CA ASP A 20 17.76 -7.25 -7.26
C ASP A 20 16.81 -6.18 -6.71
N GLN A 21 16.19 -5.45 -7.65
CA GLN A 21 15.24 -4.40 -7.31
C GLN A 21 14.03 -4.93 -6.54
N VAL A 22 13.54 -6.13 -6.86
CA VAL A 22 12.39 -6.71 -6.15
C VAL A 22 12.75 -6.99 -4.70
N GLN A 23 13.91 -7.61 -4.47
CA GLN A 23 14.39 -7.86 -3.12
C GLN A 23 14.62 -6.56 -2.35
N PHE A 24 15.17 -5.53 -3.00
CA PHE A 24 15.33 -4.19 -2.42
C PHE A 24 13.98 -3.58 -2.02
N GLY A 25 12.95 -3.72 -2.86
CA GLY A 25 11.57 -3.34 -2.56
C GLY A 25 11.01 -4.04 -1.32
N HIS A 26 11.25 -5.35 -1.19
CA HIS A 26 10.86 -6.09 0.02
C HIS A 26 11.59 -5.64 1.27
N THR A 27 12.90 -5.36 1.16
CA THR A 27 13.70 -4.85 2.28
C THR A 27 13.15 -3.50 2.78
N LEU A 28 12.81 -2.59 1.88
CA LEU A 28 12.16 -1.32 2.22
C LEU A 28 10.80 -1.51 2.89
N GLN A 29 10.00 -2.47 2.41
CA GLN A 29 8.71 -2.80 3.05
C GLN A 29 8.91 -3.28 4.50
N GLN A 30 9.92 -4.12 4.75
CA GLN A 30 10.22 -4.58 6.12
C GLN A 30 10.70 -3.42 7.01
N PHE A 31 11.51 -2.52 6.47
CA PHE A 31 11.95 -1.34 7.20
C PHE A 31 10.77 -0.42 7.54
N ALA A 32 9.84 -0.23 6.61
CA ALA A 32 8.62 0.52 6.84
C ALA A 32 7.77 -0.07 7.97
N ASN A 33 7.62 -1.40 8.02
CA ASN A 33 6.93 -2.10 9.11
C ASN A 33 7.63 -1.88 10.46
N LEU A 34 8.95 -2.00 10.51
CA LEU A 34 9.73 -1.77 11.72
C LEU A 34 9.57 -0.34 12.23
N LYS A 35 9.64 0.66 11.33
CA LYS A 35 9.44 2.07 11.65
C LYS A 35 8.01 2.36 12.13
N LYS A 36 7.01 1.75 11.49
CA LYS A 36 5.61 1.81 11.93
C LYS A 36 5.45 1.29 13.36
N ASN A 37 6.09 0.17 13.69
CA ASN A 37 6.05 -0.43 15.04
C ASN A 37 6.78 0.41 16.09
N GLN A 38 7.72 1.26 15.65
CA GLN A 38 8.38 2.27 16.49
C GLN A 38 7.59 3.58 16.61
N HIS A 39 6.39 3.65 16.01
CA HIS A 39 5.58 4.87 15.90
C HIS A 39 6.24 6.01 15.08
N GLU A 40 7.27 5.69 14.31
CA GLU A 40 7.96 6.61 13.40
C GLU A 40 7.23 6.64 12.04
N TYR A 41 6.01 7.16 12.04
CA TYR A 41 5.08 7.04 10.90
C TYR A 41 5.55 7.76 9.63
N ASP A 42 6.24 8.90 9.74
CA ASP A 42 6.76 9.62 8.57
C ASP A 42 7.87 8.83 7.87
N GLU A 43 8.80 8.27 8.63
CA GLU A 43 9.83 7.39 8.07
C GLU A 43 9.23 6.10 7.52
N SER A 44 8.21 5.55 8.18
CA SER A 44 7.48 4.39 7.68
C SER A 44 6.86 4.67 6.31
N LEU A 45 6.18 5.82 6.15
CA LEU A 45 5.57 6.23 4.89
C LEU A 45 6.60 6.36 3.78
N VAL A 46 7.73 7.04 4.02
CA VAL A 46 8.81 7.18 3.03
C VAL A 46 9.29 5.81 2.53
N ASN A 47 9.48 4.86 3.45
CA ASN A 47 9.94 3.51 3.07
C ASN A 47 8.89 2.70 2.32
N TYR A 48 7.62 2.82 2.71
CA TYR A 48 6.52 2.22 1.96
C TYR A 48 6.39 2.82 0.55
N GLU A 49 6.50 4.14 0.41
CA GLU A 49 6.42 4.83 -0.89
C GLU A 49 7.57 4.41 -1.81
N ASN A 50 8.79 4.30 -1.28
CA ASN A 50 9.93 3.81 -2.03
C ASN A 50 9.75 2.35 -2.48
N SER A 51 9.29 1.48 -1.58
CA SER A 51 8.95 0.08 -1.90
C SER A 51 7.86 -0.02 -2.97
N LEU A 52 6.79 0.77 -2.83
CA LEU A 52 5.69 0.83 -3.78
C LEU A 52 6.16 1.27 -5.17
N ASN A 53 7.01 2.31 -5.25
CA ASN A 53 7.55 2.80 -6.51
C ASN A 53 8.36 1.73 -7.24
N ILE A 54 9.15 0.94 -6.51
CA ILE A 54 9.91 -0.17 -7.08
C ILE A 54 8.99 -1.23 -7.64
N PHE A 55 8.01 -1.70 -6.86
CA PHE A 55 7.09 -2.75 -7.30
C PHE A 55 6.21 -2.31 -8.49
N LEU A 56 5.82 -1.05 -8.56
CA LEU A 56 5.04 -0.50 -9.69
C LEU A 56 5.83 -0.43 -11.00
N GLN A 57 7.18 -0.48 -10.95
CA GLN A 57 8.05 -0.48 -12.13
C GLN A 57 8.32 -1.90 -12.67
N GLN A 58 8.03 -2.94 -11.89
CA GLN A 58 8.27 -4.32 -12.30
C GLN A 58 7.19 -4.82 -13.26
N PRO A 59 7.50 -5.82 -14.11
CA PRO A 59 6.47 -6.53 -14.86
C PRO A 59 5.44 -7.14 -13.91
N PHE A 60 4.22 -7.35 -14.40
CA PHE A 60 3.16 -7.90 -13.58
C PHE A 60 3.51 -9.31 -13.12
N GLU A 61 3.54 -9.49 -11.81
CA GLU A 61 3.64 -10.78 -11.15
C GLU A 61 2.60 -10.82 -10.03
N PHE A 62 1.90 -11.94 -9.87
CA PHE A 62 0.81 -12.03 -8.89
C PHE A 62 1.31 -11.85 -7.44
N GLY A 63 2.53 -12.32 -7.14
CA GLY A 63 3.16 -12.08 -5.84
C GLY A 63 3.34 -10.58 -5.56
N LEU A 64 3.84 -9.84 -6.54
CA LEU A 64 4.03 -8.38 -6.44
C LEU A 64 2.70 -7.63 -6.35
N TYR A 65 1.65 -8.09 -7.03
CA TYR A 65 0.31 -7.52 -6.90
C TYR A 65 -0.19 -7.53 -5.43
N LEU A 66 0.03 -8.64 -4.72
CA LEU A 66 -0.35 -8.74 -3.30
C LEU A 66 0.49 -7.77 -2.45
N CYS A 67 1.78 -7.65 -2.71
CA CYS A 67 2.66 -6.70 -2.03
C CYS A 67 2.21 -5.25 -2.23
N ILE A 68 1.88 -4.85 -3.47
CA ILE A 68 1.37 -3.52 -3.80
C ILE A 68 0.09 -3.22 -3.04
N CYS A 69 -0.88 -4.15 -3.06
CA CYS A 69 -2.14 -3.98 -2.33
C CYS A 69 -1.90 -3.78 -0.83
N ASN A 70 -1.07 -4.64 -0.23
CA ASN A 70 -0.77 -4.57 1.20
C ASN A 70 -0.07 -3.26 1.57
N ILE A 71 0.91 -2.80 0.78
CA ILE A 71 1.60 -1.54 1.04
C ILE A 71 0.62 -0.36 0.98
N ILE A 72 -0.25 -0.32 -0.03
CA ILE A 72 -1.25 0.73 -0.16
C ILE A 72 -2.19 0.73 1.05
N ASP A 73 -2.69 -0.44 1.46
CA ASP A 73 -3.59 -0.55 2.61
C ASP A 73 -2.91 -0.05 3.90
N GLU A 74 -1.62 -0.33 4.10
CA GLU A 74 -0.82 0.15 5.23
C GLU A 74 -0.57 1.67 5.19
N ILE A 75 -0.19 2.23 4.03
CA ILE A 75 -0.04 3.69 3.85
C ILE A 75 -1.35 4.39 4.20
N MET A 76 -2.47 3.88 3.68
CA MET A 76 -3.77 4.48 3.90
C MET A 76 -4.20 4.41 5.35
N LYS A 77 -3.90 3.29 6.03
CA LYS A 77 -4.12 3.15 7.48
C LYS A 77 -3.36 4.21 8.26
N ILE A 78 -2.09 4.46 7.94
CA ILE A 78 -1.28 5.51 8.57
C ILE A 78 -1.94 6.89 8.36
N TYR A 79 -2.36 7.22 7.13
CA TYR A 79 -2.99 8.52 6.86
C TYR A 79 -4.32 8.70 7.60
N ILE A 80 -5.17 7.68 7.64
CA ILE A 80 -6.50 7.75 8.26
C ILE A 80 -6.41 7.75 9.79
N GLU A 81 -5.61 6.84 10.35
CA GLU A 81 -5.61 6.59 11.79
C GLU A 81 -4.59 7.47 12.54
N GLN A 82 -3.43 7.73 11.93
CA GLN A 82 -2.29 8.35 12.63
C GLN A 82 -2.04 9.80 12.21
N LYS A 83 -2.36 10.19 10.96
CA LYS A 83 -2.22 11.56 10.46
C LYS A 83 -3.54 12.34 10.49
N ASN A 84 -4.23 12.35 11.63
CA ASN A 84 -5.43 13.16 11.85
C ASN A 84 -6.54 12.99 10.79
N ARG A 85 -6.76 11.75 10.32
CA ARG A 85 -7.78 11.45 9.31
C ARG A 85 -7.56 12.20 7.98
N ASP A 86 -6.32 12.19 7.49
CA ASP A 86 -5.99 12.71 6.16
C ASP A 86 -6.55 11.79 5.05
N TYR A 87 -7.86 11.90 4.84
CA TYR A 87 -8.57 11.14 3.82
C TYR A 87 -8.17 11.54 2.40
N LEU A 88 -7.66 12.75 2.19
CA LEU A 88 -7.24 13.20 0.86
C LEU A 88 -6.00 12.42 0.41
N SER A 89 -4.99 12.34 1.28
CA SER A 89 -3.81 11.51 1.01
C SER A 89 -4.18 10.03 0.89
N ALA A 90 -5.06 9.51 1.75
CA ALA A 90 -5.52 8.12 1.64
C ALA A 90 -6.23 7.82 0.30
N ILE A 91 -7.04 8.74 -0.24
CA ILE A 91 -7.68 8.55 -1.55
C ILE A 91 -6.68 8.51 -2.70
N LYS A 92 -5.60 9.30 -2.63
CA LYS A 92 -4.55 9.24 -3.65
C LYS A 92 -4.00 7.81 -3.80
N TYR A 93 -3.75 7.14 -2.69
CA TYR A 93 -3.25 5.76 -2.69
C TYR A 93 -4.31 4.75 -3.13
N GLU A 94 -5.58 4.92 -2.75
CA GLU A 94 -6.66 4.09 -3.28
C GLU A 94 -6.77 4.23 -4.81
N LEU A 95 -6.61 5.44 -5.34
CA LEU A 95 -6.65 5.68 -6.78
C LEU A 95 -5.48 4.98 -7.50
N ILE A 96 -4.29 4.95 -6.88
CA ILE A 96 -3.13 4.21 -7.41
C ILE A 96 -3.45 2.71 -7.47
N LYS A 97 -3.99 2.14 -6.38
CA LYS A 97 -4.42 0.73 -6.32
C LYS A 97 -5.44 0.42 -7.42
N HIS A 98 -6.46 1.28 -7.55
CA HIS A 98 -7.49 1.13 -8.57
C HIS A 98 -6.92 1.15 -9.99
N LYS A 99 -6.07 2.13 -10.31
CA LYS A 99 -5.42 2.23 -11.63
C LYS A 99 -4.56 1.00 -11.94
N PHE A 100 -3.84 0.48 -10.95
CA PHE A 100 -3.05 -0.74 -11.12
C PHE A 100 -3.94 -1.96 -11.42
N ILE A 101 -5.03 -2.14 -10.67
CA ILE A 101 -6.00 -3.23 -10.88
C ILE A 101 -6.63 -3.15 -12.27
N VAL A 102 -7.03 -1.95 -12.70
CA VAL A 102 -7.61 -1.73 -14.05
C VAL A 102 -6.60 -2.12 -15.13
N LYS A 103 -5.35 -1.65 -15.01
CA LYS A 103 -4.28 -1.90 -15.99
C LYS A 103 -3.99 -3.40 -16.15
N HIS A 104 -3.99 -4.15 -15.05
CA HIS A 104 -3.62 -5.57 -15.03
C HIS A 104 -4.82 -6.51 -14.86
N TYR A 105 -6.04 -6.04 -15.14
CA TYR A 105 -7.26 -6.80 -14.90
C TYR A 105 -7.28 -8.16 -15.62
N ILE A 106 -6.78 -8.22 -16.86
CA ILE A 106 -6.74 -9.45 -17.65
C ILE A 106 -5.81 -10.47 -16.99
N ASP A 107 -4.62 -10.05 -16.57
CA ASP A 107 -3.63 -10.92 -15.92
C ASP A 107 -4.14 -11.44 -14.56
N ILE A 108 -4.73 -10.54 -13.75
CA ILE A 108 -5.37 -10.88 -12.48
C ILE A 108 -6.50 -11.90 -12.69
N LYS A 109 -7.33 -11.68 -13.73
CA LYS A 109 -8.45 -12.58 -14.06
C LYS A 109 -7.97 -13.94 -14.56
N ALA A 110 -6.90 -13.98 -15.36
CA ALA A 110 -6.32 -15.21 -15.88
C ALA A 110 -5.74 -16.08 -14.76
N PHE A 111 -4.98 -15.48 -13.84
CA PHE A 111 -4.43 -16.18 -12.68
C PHE A 111 -5.53 -16.77 -11.79
N ARG A 112 -6.63 -16.05 -11.56
CA ARG A 112 -7.76 -16.53 -10.74
C ARG A 112 -8.43 -17.78 -11.28
N LYS A 113 -8.62 -17.89 -12.59
CA LYS A 113 -9.24 -19.07 -13.21
C LYS A 113 -8.46 -20.35 -12.86
N ASN A 114 -7.16 -20.23 -12.61
CA ASN A 114 -6.29 -21.36 -12.30
C ASN A 114 -6.25 -21.74 -10.80
N MET A 115 -6.60 -20.84 -9.88
CA MET A 115 -6.39 -21.05 -8.43
C MET A 115 -7.62 -21.48 -7.63
N ARG A 116 -8.86 -21.42 -8.15
CA ARG A 116 -10.14 -21.83 -7.47
C ARG A 116 -10.37 -21.36 -6.02
N CYS A 117 -9.47 -20.59 -5.43
CA CYS A 117 -9.47 -20.21 -4.03
C CYS A 117 -8.68 -18.90 -3.94
N ILE A 118 -9.36 -17.77 -3.88
CA ILE A 118 -8.98 -16.54 -3.17
C ILE A 118 -10.17 -15.60 -3.39
N ASN A 119 -10.90 -15.38 -2.32
CA ASN A 119 -11.98 -14.41 -2.27
C ASN A 119 -11.38 -13.00 -2.34
N GLN A 120 -12.05 -12.15 -3.14
CA GLN A 120 -11.98 -10.68 -3.16
C GLN A 120 -10.83 -10.03 -3.94
N TYR A 121 -11.16 -9.51 -5.12
CA TYR A 121 -10.97 -8.10 -5.56
C TYR A 121 -11.47 -8.02 -7.00
N ASP A 122 -12.78 -8.11 -7.20
CA ASP A 122 -13.32 -7.83 -8.53
C ASP A 122 -13.04 -6.38 -8.88
N LEU A 123 -12.82 -6.09 -10.16
CA LEU A 123 -12.72 -4.72 -10.65
C LEU A 123 -13.87 -3.86 -10.09
N ALA A 124 -15.06 -4.45 -9.98
CA ALA A 124 -16.22 -3.89 -9.30
C ALA A 124 -15.98 -3.55 -7.82
N LYS A 125 -15.34 -4.43 -7.04
CA LYS A 125 -14.98 -4.16 -5.63
C LYS A 125 -14.05 -2.94 -5.53
N SER A 126 -13.05 -2.84 -6.39
CA SER A 126 -12.15 -1.69 -6.42
C SER A 126 -12.88 -0.40 -6.81
N HIS A 127 -13.82 -0.44 -7.77
CA HIS A 127 -14.68 0.71 -8.07
C HIS A 127 -15.54 1.13 -6.87
N ILE A 128 -16.13 0.16 -6.15
CA ILE A 128 -16.96 0.42 -4.96
C ILE A 128 -16.12 1.03 -3.84
N GLU A 129 -14.93 0.49 -3.56
CA GLU A 129 -14.03 0.99 -2.52
C GLU A 129 -13.59 2.43 -2.81
N LEU A 130 -13.20 2.70 -4.06
CA LEU A 130 -12.85 4.05 -4.50
C LEU A 130 -14.05 5.01 -4.33
N ALA A 131 -15.22 4.61 -4.83
CA ALA A 131 -16.44 5.41 -4.74
C ALA A 131 -16.83 5.71 -3.27
N ASN A 132 -16.76 4.71 -2.40
CA ASN A 132 -17.05 4.86 -0.97
C ASN A 132 -16.12 5.87 -0.30
N LYS A 133 -14.82 5.86 -0.62
CA LYS A 133 -13.88 6.84 -0.06
C LYS A 133 -14.13 8.24 -0.61
N TYR A 134 -14.45 8.40 -1.90
CA TYR A 134 -14.84 9.69 -2.47
C TYR A 134 -16.10 10.26 -1.80
N LEU A 135 -17.07 9.42 -1.43
CA LEU A 135 -18.26 9.84 -0.70
C LEU A 135 -17.94 10.37 0.70
N ILE A 136 -16.91 9.86 1.38
CA ILE A 136 -16.47 10.36 2.70
C ILE A 136 -16.00 11.81 2.59
N ILE A 137 -15.23 12.15 1.55
CA ILE A 137 -14.76 13.54 1.33
C ILE A 137 -15.91 14.44 0.87
N ARG A 138 -16.84 13.92 0.07
CA ARG A 138 -17.92 14.72 -0.53
C ARG A 138 -19.11 14.95 0.40
N LYS A 139 -19.28 14.19 1.48
CA LYS A 139 -20.29 14.53 2.49
C LYS A 139 -19.95 15.92 3.04
N PRO A 140 -20.77 16.96 2.78
CA PRO A 140 -20.58 18.21 3.50
C PRO A 140 -20.65 17.87 4.98
N PHE A 141 -19.77 18.46 5.78
CA PHE A 141 -20.02 18.58 7.20
C PHE A 141 -21.43 19.16 7.34
N ASN A 142 -22.42 18.32 7.68
CA ASN A 142 -23.68 18.77 8.23
C ASN A 142 -23.33 19.38 9.60
N ARG A 143 -22.78 20.58 9.57
CA ARG A 143 -22.83 21.53 10.68
C ARG A 143 -24.25 22.05 10.71
N SER A 144 -25.17 21.21 11.16
CA SER A 144 -26.39 21.68 11.78
C SER A 144 -25.99 22.27 13.13
N TYR A 145 -25.44 23.48 13.09
CA TYR A 145 -25.65 24.44 14.17
C TYR A 145 -27.09 24.90 14.02
N ALA A 146 -28.00 24.18 14.68
CA ALA A 146 -29.30 24.74 15.01
C ALA A 146 -29.15 25.40 16.39
N PHE A 147 -29.42 26.71 16.38
CA PHE A 147 -29.48 27.60 17.53
C PHE A 147 -30.50 27.14 18.58
#